data_AF-Q6C830-F1
#
_entry.id   AF-Q6C830-F1
#
_cell.length_a   1.000
_cell.length_b   1.000
_cell.length_c   1.000
_cell.angle_alpha   90.00
_cell.angle_beta   90.00
_cell.angle_gamma   90.00
#
_symmetry.space_group_name_H-M   'P 1'
#
loop_
_entity.id
_entity.type
_entity.pdbx_description
1 polymer ?
#
loop_
_entity_poly.entity_id
_entity_poly.type
_entity_poly.pdbx_seq_one_letter_code
_entity_poly.pdbx_strand_id
1 'polypeptide(L)'
;MDTLSKKPEQRPEEITAILSSLDRYNPEKISILQEYATTQCADQHSDIEANLALLKLLQFQQQPNPNKEDIICNILSMALANFLTSDFTTALHVLPSYVLDSPAADTLAESIQKLFHLYTLLDGCRFPEFWAVYERDDAHADITADVADFENLVRISITRAVDISSQAIHKDVFRSWLNLSDNKFADYVKELGWKVEGETVVVPPNKENEAKPATTTESIKIEQISRLLKRTNE
;
A
#
# COMPACT_ATOMS: atom_id res chain seq x y z
N MET A 1 -7.95 0.51 -0.94
CA MET A 1 -8.69 1.57 -1.67
C MET A 1 -8.36 1.50 -3.16
N ASP A 2 -9.33 1.76 -4.05
CA ASP A 2 -9.08 1.82 -5.49
C ASP A 2 -8.49 3.17 -5.91
N THR A 3 -7.25 3.13 -6.40
CA THR A 3 -6.43 4.24 -6.90
C THR A 3 -6.48 4.33 -8.43
N LEU A 4 -6.87 3.26 -9.15
CA LEU A 4 -6.94 3.25 -10.61
C LEU A 4 -7.98 4.24 -11.14
N SER A 5 -9.05 4.45 -10.38
CA SER A 5 -10.13 5.37 -10.73
C SER A 5 -9.77 6.85 -10.53
N LYS A 6 -8.62 7.19 -9.93
CA LYS A 6 -8.25 8.57 -9.60
C LYS A 6 -6.97 8.99 -10.30
N LYS A 7 -7.07 9.93 -11.24
CA LYS A 7 -5.90 10.60 -11.82
C LYS A 7 -5.21 11.45 -10.73
N PRO A 8 -3.90 11.27 -10.47
CA PRO A 8 -3.16 12.14 -9.57
C PRO A 8 -2.96 13.52 -10.23
N GLU A 9 -3.01 14.58 -9.41
CA GLU A 9 -2.86 15.97 -9.88
C GLU A 9 -1.46 16.24 -10.44
N GLN A 10 -0.47 15.50 -9.95
CA GLN A 10 0.93 15.56 -10.33
C GLN A 10 1.21 14.92 -11.69
N ARG A 11 0.26 14.19 -12.30
CA ARG A 11 0.47 13.53 -13.60
C ARG A 11 0.68 14.56 -14.70
N PRO A 12 1.86 14.62 -15.34
CA PRO A 12 2.11 15.53 -16.45
C PRO A 12 1.17 15.28 -17.63
N GLU A 13 0.96 16.30 -18.46
CA GLU A 13 0.15 16.18 -19.67
C GLU A 13 0.72 15.16 -20.65
N GLU A 14 2.05 15.06 -20.76
CA GLU A 14 2.73 14.07 -21.60
C GLU A 14 2.38 12.63 -21.17
N ILE A 15 2.43 12.33 -19.87
CA ILE A 15 2.04 11.01 -19.34
C ILE A 15 0.55 10.77 -19.58
N THR A 16 -0.28 11.79 -19.40
CA THR A 16 -1.72 11.69 -19.69
C THR A 16 -1.98 11.35 -21.17
N ALA A 17 -1.24 11.97 -22.09
CA ALA A 17 -1.36 11.70 -23.52
C ALA A 17 -0.92 10.27 -23.86
N ILE A 18 0.17 9.78 -23.26
CA ILE A 18 0.65 8.40 -23.44
C ILE A 18 -0.40 7.40 -22.96
N LEU A 19 -0.93 7.56 -21.74
CA LEU A 19 -1.86 6.61 -21.14
C LEU A 19 -3.23 6.55 -21.83
N SER A 20 -3.68 7.69 -22.37
CA SER A 20 -4.96 7.80 -23.09
C SER A 20 -4.87 7.40 -24.56
N SER A 21 -3.68 7.29 -25.14
CA SER A 21 -3.47 6.89 -26.54
C SER A 21 -2.99 5.44 -26.67
N LEU A 22 -2.79 4.99 -27.92
CA LEU A 22 -2.16 3.70 -28.20
C LEU A 22 -0.67 3.68 -27.79
N ASP A 23 -0.07 4.84 -27.51
CA ASP A 23 1.32 4.96 -27.06
C ASP A 23 1.57 4.30 -25.70
N ARG A 24 0.53 4.02 -24.91
CA ARG A 24 0.65 3.22 -23.68
C ARG A 24 1.25 1.82 -23.91
N TYR A 25 1.25 1.35 -25.16
CA TYR A 25 1.84 0.07 -25.57
C TYR A 25 3.08 0.25 -26.46
N ASN A 26 3.54 1.48 -26.67
CA ASN A 26 4.70 1.78 -27.49
C ASN A 26 5.99 1.65 -26.65
N PRO A 27 6.91 0.70 -26.95
CA PRO A 27 8.16 0.53 -26.21
C PRO A 27 9.09 1.76 -26.23
N GLU A 28 8.93 2.66 -27.21
CA GLU A 28 9.70 3.92 -27.27
C GLU A 28 9.37 4.86 -26.11
N LYS A 29 8.23 4.65 -25.42
CA LYS A 29 7.79 5.47 -24.28
C LYS A 29 8.31 4.99 -22.93
N ILE A 30 9.07 3.88 -22.89
CA ILE A 30 9.57 3.31 -21.64
C ILE A 30 10.47 4.29 -20.89
N SER A 31 11.35 5.00 -21.58
CA SER A 31 12.25 5.98 -20.94
C SER A 31 11.48 7.12 -20.27
N ILE A 32 10.41 7.61 -20.91
CA ILE A 32 9.56 8.69 -20.37
C ILE A 32 8.80 8.20 -19.14
N LEU A 33 8.21 7.00 -19.20
CA LEU A 33 7.51 6.41 -18.08
C LEU A 33 8.45 6.06 -16.92
N GLN A 34 9.67 5.63 -17.22
CA GLN A 34 10.71 5.35 -16.24
C GLN A 34 11.13 6.62 -15.50
N GLU A 35 11.39 7.71 -16.23
CA GLU A 35 11.71 9.01 -15.62
C GLU A 35 10.56 9.45 -14.70
N TYR A 36 9.32 9.30 -15.14
CA TYR A 36 8.16 9.60 -14.32
C TYR A 36 8.05 8.71 -13.08
N ALA A 37 8.40 7.42 -13.16
CA ALA A 37 8.46 6.54 -11.99
C ALA A 37 9.54 6.97 -10.99
N THR A 38 10.68 7.48 -11.45
CA THR A 38 11.69 8.08 -10.57
C THR A 38 11.17 9.36 -9.92
N THR A 39 10.48 10.23 -10.66
CA THR A 39 9.83 11.42 -10.09
C THR A 39 8.79 11.06 -9.03
N GLN A 40 7.97 10.03 -9.27
CA GLN A 40 7.02 9.50 -8.30
C GLN A 40 7.68 9.12 -6.97
N CYS A 41 8.86 8.49 -7.03
CA CYS A 41 9.62 8.09 -5.84
C CYS A 41 10.19 9.30 -5.09
N ALA A 42 10.65 10.32 -5.81
CA ALA A 42 11.19 11.55 -5.23
C ALA A 42 10.10 12.43 -4.59
N ASP A 43 8.96 12.58 -5.26
CA ASP A 43 7.84 13.44 -4.85
C ASP A 43 6.82 12.71 -3.96
N GLN A 44 7.09 11.44 -3.63
CA GLN A 44 6.28 10.60 -2.74
C GLN A 44 4.82 10.43 -3.20
N HIS A 45 4.57 10.41 -4.51
CA HIS A 45 3.24 10.19 -5.07
C HIS A 45 3.24 8.94 -5.96
N SER A 46 2.17 8.15 -5.90
CA SER A 46 2.03 6.95 -6.73
C SER A 46 0.95 7.15 -7.79
N ASP A 47 1.27 6.82 -9.04
CA ASP A 47 0.38 6.73 -10.16
C ASP A 47 0.34 5.29 -10.69
N ILE A 48 -0.59 4.51 -10.15
CA ILE A 48 -0.72 3.10 -10.49
C ILE A 48 -0.98 2.86 -11.98
N GLU A 49 -1.70 3.74 -12.67
CA GLU A 49 -1.99 3.56 -14.09
C GLU A 49 -0.72 3.68 -14.94
N ALA A 50 0.12 4.68 -14.64
CA ALA A 50 1.43 4.84 -15.26
C ALA A 50 2.36 3.68 -14.94
N ASN A 51 2.37 3.24 -13.68
CA ASN A 51 3.23 2.15 -13.20
C ASN A 51 2.86 0.82 -13.85
N LEU A 52 1.57 0.50 -13.98
CA LEU A 52 1.13 -0.71 -14.68
C LEU A 52 1.45 -0.67 -16.17
N ALA A 53 1.31 0.49 -16.82
CA ALA A 53 1.71 0.65 -18.22
C ALA A 53 3.21 0.39 -18.39
N LEU A 54 4.05 0.96 -17.52
CA LEU A 54 5.49 0.73 -17.52
C LEU A 54 5.83 -0.75 -17.29
N LEU A 55 5.28 -1.38 -16.24
CA LEU A 55 5.46 -2.80 -15.96
C LEU A 55 5.02 -3.70 -17.14
N LYS A 56 3.96 -3.31 -17.85
CA LYS A 56 3.49 -4.05 -19.02
C LYS A 56 4.44 -3.91 -20.20
N LEU A 57 5.00 -2.73 -20.45
CA LEU A 57 5.99 -2.51 -21.49
C LEU A 57 7.29 -3.28 -21.20
N LEU A 58 7.75 -3.30 -19.94
CA LEU A 58 8.94 -4.05 -19.50
C LEU A 58 8.82 -5.58 -19.70
N GLN A 59 7.61 -6.12 -19.83
CA GLN A 59 7.40 -7.55 -20.15
C GLN A 59 7.65 -7.89 -21.61
N PHE A 60 7.37 -6.97 -22.53
CA PHE A 60 7.46 -7.22 -23.98
C PHE A 60 8.74 -6.71 -24.61
N GLN A 61 9.61 -6.05 -23.84
CA GLN A 61 10.91 -5.63 -24.34
C GLN A 61 11.76 -6.82 -24.79
N GLN A 62 12.26 -6.74 -26.02
CA GLN A 62 13.19 -7.73 -26.56
C GLN A 62 14.63 -7.48 -26.10
N GLN A 63 15.00 -6.21 -25.92
CA GLN A 63 16.30 -5.83 -25.42
C GLN A 63 16.29 -5.81 -23.89
N PRO A 64 17.28 -6.43 -23.22
CA PRO A 64 17.44 -6.32 -21.77
C PRO A 64 17.56 -4.85 -21.36
N ASN A 65 16.65 -4.39 -20.50
CA ASN A 65 16.79 -3.09 -19.85
C ASN A 65 17.64 -3.28 -18.58
N PRO A 66 18.83 -2.66 -18.47
CA PRO A 66 19.71 -2.83 -17.32
C PRO A 66 19.08 -2.37 -16.01
N ASN A 67 18.15 -1.42 -16.06
CA ASN A 67 17.51 -0.84 -14.88
C ASN A 67 16.16 -1.51 -14.60
N LYS A 68 15.83 -2.62 -15.26
CA LYS A 68 14.51 -3.28 -15.12
C LYS A 68 14.24 -3.69 -13.67
N GLU A 69 15.24 -4.22 -12.99
CA GLU A 69 15.11 -4.64 -11.59
C GLU A 69 14.82 -3.45 -10.68
N ASP A 70 15.62 -2.39 -10.78
CA ASP A 70 15.46 -1.16 -9.99
C ASP A 70 14.08 -0.53 -10.21
N ILE A 71 13.60 -0.43 -11.46
CA ILE A 71 12.28 0.13 -11.77
C ILE A 71 11.17 -0.68 -11.10
N ILE A 72 11.24 -2.02 -11.20
CA ILE A 72 10.22 -2.90 -10.61
C ILE A 72 10.25 -2.78 -9.09
N CYS A 73 11.43 -2.78 -8.49
CA CYS A 73 11.61 -2.62 -7.05
C CYS A 73 11.06 -1.27 -6.59
N ASN A 74 11.36 -0.17 -7.28
CA ASN A 74 10.89 1.16 -6.93
C ASN A 74 9.38 1.29 -6.97
N ILE A 75 8.73 0.73 -8.02
CA ILE A 75 7.26 0.70 -8.10
C ILE A 75 6.67 -0.11 -6.95
N LEU A 76 7.23 -1.29 -6.65
CA LEU A 76 6.75 -2.13 -5.56
C LEU A 76 7.01 -1.51 -4.19
N SER A 77 8.15 -0.85 -3.98
CA SER A 77 8.51 -0.12 -2.76
C SER A 77 7.55 1.05 -2.52
N MET A 78 7.23 1.83 -3.56
CA MET A 78 6.20 2.88 -3.48
C MET A 78 4.82 2.31 -3.12
N ALA A 79 4.44 1.18 -3.73
CA ALA A 79 3.19 0.52 -3.44
C ALA A 79 3.17 -0.11 -2.02
N LEU A 80 4.31 -0.61 -1.54
CA LEU A 80 4.51 -1.16 -0.20
C LEU A 80 4.34 -0.06 0.86
N ALA A 81 4.93 1.12 0.61
CA ALA A 81 4.77 2.28 1.47
C ALA A 81 3.29 2.70 1.62
N ASN A 82 2.45 2.42 0.62
CA ASN A 82 1.01 2.67 0.63
C ASN A 82 0.19 1.35 0.67
N PHE A 83 0.54 0.43 1.56
CA PHE A 83 -0.07 -0.90 1.67
C PHE A 83 -1.61 -0.93 1.86
N LEU A 84 -2.23 0.20 2.23
CA LEU A 84 -3.69 0.33 2.32
C LEU A 84 -4.39 0.33 0.96
N THR A 85 -3.65 0.49 -0.13
CA THR A 85 -4.13 0.34 -1.50
C THR A 85 -3.87 -1.08 -2.00
N SER A 86 -4.60 -1.48 -3.04
CA SER A 86 -4.35 -2.75 -3.73
C SER A 86 -3.21 -2.66 -4.75
N ASP A 87 -2.45 -1.56 -4.75
CA ASP A 87 -1.44 -1.26 -5.79
C ASP A 87 -0.34 -2.31 -5.81
N PHE A 88 0.14 -2.72 -4.63
CA PHE A 88 1.22 -3.69 -4.50
C PHE A 88 0.82 -5.01 -5.14
N THR A 89 -0.36 -5.52 -4.76
CA THR A 89 -0.90 -6.76 -5.33
C THR A 89 -1.14 -6.62 -6.84
N THR A 90 -1.67 -5.48 -7.30
CA THR A 90 -1.97 -5.26 -8.72
C THR A 90 -0.69 -5.24 -9.57
N ALA A 91 0.34 -4.55 -9.09
CA ALA A 91 1.67 -4.53 -9.71
C ALA A 91 2.30 -5.93 -9.74
N LEU A 92 2.20 -6.68 -8.64
CA LEU A 92 2.72 -8.04 -8.53
C LEU A 92 2.06 -9.01 -9.53
N HIS A 93 0.75 -8.90 -9.76
CA HIS A 93 0.03 -9.73 -10.75
C HIS A 93 0.43 -9.45 -12.20
N VAL A 94 1.04 -8.29 -12.48
CA VAL A 94 1.56 -7.97 -13.81
C VAL A 94 2.91 -8.64 -14.03
N LEU A 95 3.65 -8.97 -12.98
CA LEU A 95 4.95 -9.64 -13.07
C LEU A 95 4.80 -11.14 -13.38
N PRO A 96 5.84 -11.79 -13.93
CA PRO A 96 5.84 -13.23 -14.16
C PRO A 96 5.65 -14.01 -12.86
N SER A 97 4.90 -15.11 -12.88
CA SER A 97 4.60 -15.89 -11.66
C SER A 97 5.85 -16.47 -10.98
N TYR A 98 6.93 -16.71 -11.74
CA TYR A 98 8.17 -17.29 -11.21
C TYR A 98 8.85 -16.40 -10.16
N VAL A 99 8.54 -15.10 -10.10
CA VAL A 99 9.18 -14.18 -9.15
C VAL A 99 8.87 -14.55 -7.69
N LEU A 100 7.79 -15.32 -7.45
CA LEU A 100 7.41 -15.83 -6.14
C LEU A 100 7.76 -17.31 -5.93
N ASP A 101 8.36 -17.97 -6.92
CA ASP A 101 8.77 -19.37 -6.77
C ASP A 101 9.95 -19.48 -5.79
N SER A 102 9.91 -20.50 -4.92
CA SER A 102 10.97 -20.77 -3.96
C SER A 102 11.74 -22.04 -4.37
N PRO A 103 13.09 -21.99 -4.47
CA PRO A 103 13.97 -20.84 -4.23
C PRO A 103 13.92 -19.79 -5.36
N ALA A 104 14.33 -18.55 -5.05
CA ALA A 104 14.43 -17.48 -6.03
C ALA A 104 15.31 -17.87 -7.23
N ALA A 105 14.81 -17.63 -8.44
CA ALA A 105 15.51 -17.98 -9.67
C ALA A 105 16.63 -17.01 -10.03
N ASP A 106 16.49 -15.74 -9.65
CA ASP A 106 17.39 -14.62 -9.94
C ASP A 106 17.33 -13.55 -8.82
N THR A 107 18.16 -12.51 -8.94
CA THR A 107 18.23 -11.38 -8.00
C THR A 107 16.90 -10.64 -7.89
N LEU A 108 16.23 -10.44 -9.02
CA LEU A 108 14.90 -9.82 -9.09
C LEU A 108 13.87 -10.61 -8.26
N ALA A 109 13.82 -11.94 -8.40
CA ALA A 109 12.93 -12.77 -7.60
C ALA A 109 13.27 -12.70 -6.11
N GLU A 110 14.55 -12.63 -5.74
CA GLU A 110 14.95 -12.45 -4.33
C GLU A 110 14.45 -11.10 -3.78
N SER A 111 14.68 -10.01 -4.50
CA SER A 111 14.23 -8.66 -4.13
C SER A 111 12.71 -8.58 -4.01
N ILE A 112 11.97 -9.16 -4.97
CA ILE A 112 10.50 -9.22 -4.92
C ILE A 112 10.01 -10.08 -3.77
N GLN A 113 10.65 -11.21 -3.46
CA GLN A 113 10.27 -12.07 -2.33
C GLN A 113 10.48 -11.37 -0.99
N LYS A 114 11.57 -10.62 -0.84
CA LYS A 114 11.81 -9.77 0.34
C LYS A 114 10.73 -8.70 0.49
N LEU A 115 10.42 -7.97 -0.59
CA LEU A 115 9.34 -6.97 -0.61
C LEU A 115 7.97 -7.60 -0.32
N PHE A 116 7.69 -8.78 -0.87
CA PHE A 116 6.44 -9.50 -0.62
C PHE A 116 6.33 -9.91 0.84
N HIS A 117 7.42 -10.40 1.45
CA HIS A 117 7.43 -10.72 2.87
C HIS A 117 7.12 -9.49 3.73
N LEU A 118 7.77 -8.36 3.46
CA LEU A 118 7.47 -7.09 4.13
C LEU A 118 6.00 -6.68 3.94
N TYR A 119 5.47 -6.80 2.72
CA TYR A 119 4.07 -6.50 2.42
C TYR A 119 3.13 -7.35 3.27
N THR A 120 3.37 -8.66 3.40
CA THR A 120 2.51 -9.54 4.21
C THR A 120 2.50 -9.17 5.70
N LEU A 121 3.61 -8.63 6.22
CA LEU A 121 3.68 -8.14 7.60
C LEU A 121 2.86 -6.85 7.77
N LEU A 122 2.94 -5.91 6.82
CA LEU A 122 2.16 -4.68 6.84
C LEU A 122 0.67 -4.93 6.66
N ASP A 123 0.28 -5.75 5.68
CA ASP A 123 -1.12 -6.12 5.42
C ASP A 123 -1.73 -6.90 6.60
N GLY A 124 -0.91 -7.71 7.29
CA GLY A 124 -1.29 -8.40 8.52
C GLY A 124 -1.30 -7.53 9.79
N CYS A 125 -1.09 -6.21 9.67
CA CYS A 125 -0.95 -5.26 10.80
C CYS A 125 0.16 -5.63 11.80
N ARG A 126 1.17 -6.40 11.38
CA ARG A 126 2.31 -6.82 12.20
C ARG A 126 3.45 -5.80 12.10
N PHE A 127 3.14 -4.55 12.41
CA PHE A 127 4.07 -3.42 12.24
C PHE A 127 5.38 -3.57 13.02
N PRO A 128 5.41 -4.03 14.29
CA PRO A 128 6.67 -4.22 15.01
C PRO A 128 7.57 -5.29 14.36
N GLU A 129 6.97 -6.37 13.84
CA GLU A 129 7.70 -7.42 13.12
C GLU A 129 8.25 -6.89 11.79
N PHE A 130 7.47 -6.06 11.08
CA PHE A 130 7.93 -5.38 9.86
C PHE A 130 9.21 -4.59 10.11
N TRP A 131 9.24 -3.72 11.13
CA TRP A 131 10.43 -2.92 11.44
C TRP A 131 11.62 -3.80 11.83
N ALA A 132 11.40 -4.84 12.63
CA ALA A 132 12.46 -5.77 13.01
C ALA A 132 13.05 -6.53 11.82
N VAL A 133 12.23 -6.90 10.82
CA VAL A 133 12.72 -7.56 9.59
C VAL A 133 13.44 -6.57 8.69
N TYR A 134 12.90 -5.36 8.55
CA TYR A 134 13.47 -4.29 7.73
C TYR A 134 14.84 -3.84 8.25
N GLU A 135 15.01 -3.65 9.57
CA GLU A 135 16.28 -3.23 10.19
C GLU A 135 17.33 -4.34 10.28
N ARG A 136 16.92 -5.62 10.17
CA ARG A 136 17.83 -6.76 10.35
C ARG A 136 18.74 -6.99 9.14
N ASP A 137 18.25 -6.67 7.95
CA ASP A 137 18.92 -6.98 6.69
C ASP A 137 18.96 -5.74 5.81
N ASP A 138 20.18 -5.18 5.67
CA ASP A 138 20.48 -3.99 4.88
C ASP A 138 19.97 -4.09 3.43
N ALA A 139 19.79 -5.31 2.92
CA ALA A 139 19.22 -5.52 1.59
C ALA A 139 17.82 -4.91 1.44
N HIS A 140 17.00 -4.85 2.50
CA HIS A 140 15.69 -4.19 2.42
C HIS A 140 15.83 -2.68 2.25
N ALA A 141 16.79 -2.07 2.96
CA ALA A 141 17.08 -0.66 2.83
C ALA A 141 17.57 -0.34 1.41
N ASP A 142 18.45 -1.17 0.85
CA ASP A 142 18.96 -1.02 -0.52
C ASP A 142 17.83 -1.07 -1.57
N ILE A 143 16.89 -2.02 -1.44
CA ILE A 143 15.75 -2.16 -2.38
C ILE A 143 14.78 -0.96 -2.31
N THR A 144 14.74 -0.25 -1.17
CA THR A 144 13.82 0.90 -0.96
C THR A 144 14.52 2.25 -1.03
N ALA A 145 15.83 2.29 -1.29
CA ALA A 145 16.67 3.48 -1.14
C ALA A 145 16.26 4.64 -2.06
N ASP A 146 15.72 4.35 -3.25
CA ASP A 146 15.28 5.37 -4.22
C ASP A 146 13.95 6.03 -3.83
N VAL A 147 13.19 5.44 -2.89
CA VAL A 147 11.94 6.02 -2.41
C VAL A 147 12.23 7.05 -1.33
N ALA A 148 11.93 8.31 -1.61
CA ALA A 148 12.20 9.41 -0.69
C ALA A 148 11.43 9.22 0.63
N ASP A 149 12.18 9.18 1.74
CA ASP A 149 11.65 9.08 3.10
C ASP A 149 10.64 7.92 3.26
N PHE A 150 10.99 6.76 2.67
CA PHE A 150 10.20 5.52 2.66
C PHE A 150 9.65 5.15 4.04
N GLU A 151 10.48 5.20 5.09
CA GLU A 151 10.05 4.85 6.44
C GLU A 151 8.94 5.78 6.94
N ASN A 152 9.02 7.08 6.65
CA ASN A 152 7.97 8.01 7.04
C ASN A 152 6.69 7.79 6.25
N LEU A 153 6.77 7.43 4.96
CA LEU A 153 5.59 7.03 4.18
C LEU A 153 4.90 5.81 4.79
N VAL A 154 5.67 4.80 5.21
CA VAL A 154 5.13 3.65 5.93
C VAL A 154 4.47 4.10 7.24
N ARG A 155 5.10 4.99 8.03
CA ARG A 155 4.52 5.54 9.27
C ARG A 155 3.21 6.29 9.03
N ILE A 156 3.13 7.09 7.97
CA ILE A 156 1.91 7.79 7.55
C ILE A 156 0.82 6.78 7.19
N SER A 157 1.15 5.73 6.43
CA SER A 157 0.20 4.68 6.07
C SER A 157 -0.28 3.88 7.27
N ILE A 158 0.60 3.54 8.21
CA ILE A 158 0.23 2.90 9.49
C ILE A 158 -0.70 3.82 10.28
N THR A 159 -0.37 5.10 10.38
CA THR A 159 -1.21 6.10 11.06
C THR A 159 -2.58 6.21 10.40
N ARG A 160 -2.66 6.17 9.08
CA ARG A 160 -3.93 6.15 8.35
C ARG A 160 -4.72 4.87 8.60
N ALA A 161 -4.05 3.72 8.69
CA ALA A 161 -4.69 2.44 9.03
C ALA A 161 -5.31 2.49 10.43
N VAL A 162 -4.62 3.16 11.35
CA VAL A 162 -5.10 3.44 12.70
C VAL A 162 -6.28 4.41 12.69
N ASP A 163 -6.18 5.52 11.95
CA ASP A 163 -7.19 6.56 11.86
C ASP A 163 -8.56 6.02 11.43
N ILE A 164 -8.57 5.05 10.51
CA ILE A 164 -9.81 4.42 10.01
C ILE A 164 -10.33 3.29 10.89
N SER A 165 -9.49 2.68 11.74
CA SER A 165 -9.84 1.44 12.46
C SER A 165 -10.12 1.63 13.94
N SER A 166 -9.60 2.69 14.55
CA SER A 166 -9.54 2.79 16.01
C SER A 166 -9.89 4.19 16.51
N GLN A 167 -10.75 4.29 17.54
CA GLN A 167 -11.09 5.55 18.21
C GLN A 167 -10.11 5.90 19.34
N ALA A 168 -9.52 4.87 19.96
CA ALA A 168 -8.63 5.01 21.10
C ALA A 168 -7.60 3.88 21.09
N ILE A 169 -6.33 4.22 21.27
CA ILE A 169 -5.22 3.25 21.29
C ILE A 169 -4.29 3.56 22.46
N HIS A 170 -3.79 2.52 23.10
CA HIS A 170 -2.77 2.66 24.13
C HIS A 170 -1.45 3.20 23.53
N LYS A 171 -0.84 4.19 24.18
CA LYS A 171 0.35 4.89 23.67
C LYS A 171 1.49 3.92 23.30
N ASP A 172 1.72 2.89 24.12
CA ASP A 172 2.81 1.94 23.92
C ASP A 172 2.62 1.09 22.67
N VAL A 173 1.36 0.75 22.36
CA VAL A 173 1.01 -0.03 21.16
C VAL A 173 1.25 0.83 19.93
N PHE A 174 0.71 2.05 19.90
CA PHE A 174 0.90 2.94 18.76
C PHE A 174 2.37 3.32 18.54
N ARG A 175 3.11 3.57 19.63
CA ARG A 175 4.56 3.79 19.58
C ARG A 175 5.29 2.59 18.99
N SER A 176 4.93 1.37 19.40
CA SER A 176 5.54 0.14 18.87
C SER A 176 5.29 -0.04 17.38
N TRP A 177 4.13 0.41 16.88
CA TRP A 177 3.78 0.32 15.46
C TRP A 177 4.57 1.32 14.60
N LEU A 178 4.88 2.49 15.13
CA LEU A 178 5.66 3.51 14.42
C LEU A 178 7.18 3.32 14.56
N ASN A 179 7.63 2.48 15.50
CA ASN A 179 9.04 2.28 15.86
C ASN A 179 9.77 3.62 16.13
N LEU A 180 9.11 4.52 16.87
CA LEU A 180 9.65 5.82 17.24
C LEU A 180 10.06 5.88 18.72
N SER A 181 11.07 6.69 19.02
CA SER A 181 11.43 7.05 20.40
C SER A 181 10.40 8.00 21.01
N ASP A 182 10.34 8.06 22.34
CA ASP A 182 9.31 8.83 23.07
C ASP A 182 9.24 10.31 22.66
N ASN A 183 10.40 10.93 22.45
CA ASN A 183 10.46 12.35 22.05
C ASN A 183 9.87 12.55 20.65
N LYS A 184 10.28 11.71 19.68
CA LYS A 184 9.77 11.79 18.30
C LYS A 184 8.29 11.43 18.21
N PHE A 185 7.83 10.50 19.02
CA PHE A 185 6.43 10.11 19.10
C PHE A 185 5.55 11.27 19.57
N ALA A 186 5.95 11.98 20.62
CA ALA A 186 5.19 13.13 21.13
C ALA A 186 5.07 14.25 20.08
N ASP A 187 6.14 14.55 19.35
CA ASP A 187 6.14 15.52 18.26
C ASP A 187 5.25 15.06 17.10
N TYR A 188 5.32 13.78 16.71
CA TYR A 188 4.50 13.20 15.64
C TYR A 188 3.01 13.23 15.97
N VAL A 189 2.61 12.84 17.19
CA VAL A 189 1.21 12.88 17.63
C VAL A 189 0.67 14.31 17.65
N LYS A 190 1.51 15.28 18.00
CA LYS A 190 1.16 16.70 17.97
C LYS A 190 0.96 17.22 16.54
N GLU A 191 1.79 16.78 15.61
CA GLU A 191 1.66 17.10 14.18
C GLU A 191 0.36 16.54 13.59
N LEU A 192 -0.03 15.33 13.99
CA LEU A 192 -1.31 14.72 13.60
C LEU A 192 -2.54 15.42 14.19
N GLY A 193 -2.37 16.23 15.23
CA GLY A 193 -3.46 16.88 15.95
C GLY A 193 -4.31 15.93 16.79
N TRP A 194 -3.79 14.74 17.12
CA TRP A 194 -4.47 13.77 17.96
C TRP A 194 -4.33 14.14 19.45
N LYS A 195 -5.28 13.72 20.28
CA LYS A 195 -5.27 14.03 21.73
C LYS A 195 -4.68 12.87 22.51
N VAL A 196 -3.85 13.17 23.50
CA VAL A 196 -3.33 12.17 24.44
C VAL A 196 -3.98 12.38 25.80
N GLU A 197 -4.80 11.42 26.22
CA GLU A 197 -5.45 11.37 27.53
C GLU A 197 -4.74 10.34 28.41
N GLY A 198 -3.72 10.79 29.16
CA GLY A 198 -2.89 9.93 29.98
C GLY A 198 -2.11 8.92 29.14
N GLU A 199 -2.53 7.65 29.21
CA GLU A 199 -1.91 6.52 28.50
C GLU A 199 -2.59 6.19 27.17
N THR A 200 -3.68 6.89 26.82
CA THR A 200 -4.49 6.59 25.63
C THR A 200 -4.42 7.74 24.63
N VAL A 201 -4.12 7.42 23.38
CA VAL A 201 -4.21 8.33 22.24
C VAL A 201 -5.62 8.24 21.68
N VAL A 202 -6.35 9.35 21.73
CA VAL A 202 -7.72 9.50 21.22
C VAL A 202 -7.64 10.02 19.80
N VAL A 203 -8.11 9.21 18.87
CA VAL A 203 -8.18 9.50 17.44
C VAL A 203 -9.47 10.29 17.18
N PRO A 204 -9.42 11.40 16.42
CA PRO A 204 -10.60 12.16 16.05
C PRO A 204 -11.66 11.28 15.36
N PRO A 205 -12.96 11.45 15.67
CA PRO A 205 -14.00 10.70 14.98
C PRO A 205 -14.05 11.12 13.51
N ASN A 206 -13.96 10.14 12.61
CA ASN A 206 -14.12 10.31 11.17
C ASN A 206 -15.27 9.39 10.69
N LYS A 207 -15.70 9.52 9.43
CA LYS A 207 -16.84 8.75 8.89
C LYS A 207 -16.66 7.22 8.91
N GLU A 208 -15.42 6.75 8.98
CA GLU A 208 -15.05 5.34 8.99
C GLU A 208 -14.96 4.79 10.42
N ASN A 209 -14.48 5.62 11.35
CA ASN A 209 -14.21 5.29 12.75
C ASN A 209 -15.42 5.53 13.66
N GLU A 210 -16.39 6.36 13.24
CA GLU A 210 -17.65 6.51 13.97
C GLU A 210 -18.44 5.20 13.96
N ALA A 211 -18.63 4.63 15.16
CA ALA A 211 -19.47 3.47 15.37
C ALA A 211 -20.93 3.80 15.04
N LYS A 212 -21.35 3.56 13.81
CA LYS A 212 -22.76 3.66 13.42
C LYS A 212 -23.50 2.51 14.10
N PRO A 213 -24.50 2.77 14.96
CA PRO A 213 -25.34 1.71 15.48
C PRO A 213 -26.09 1.10 14.31
N ALA A 214 -25.66 -0.08 13.86
CA ALA A 214 -26.39 -0.90 12.90
C ALA A 214 -27.66 -1.39 13.59
N THR A 215 -28.67 -0.52 13.66
CA THR A 215 -30.01 -0.90 14.11
C THR A 215 -30.67 -1.59 12.92
N THR A 216 -30.22 -2.80 12.62
CA THR A 216 -30.89 -3.67 11.65
C THR A 216 -32.21 -4.08 12.27
N THR A 217 -33.22 -3.23 12.10
CA THR A 217 -34.60 -3.62 12.38
C THR A 217 -35.01 -4.56 11.26
N GLU A 218 -34.69 -5.85 11.43
CA GLU A 218 -35.28 -6.89 10.60
C GLU A 218 -36.77 -6.94 10.93
N SER A 219 -37.57 -6.17 10.18
CA SER A 219 -39.01 -6.30 10.17
C SER A 219 -39.37 -7.55 9.36
N ILE A 220 -39.11 -8.72 9.94
CA ILE A 220 -39.57 -9.97 9.38
C ILE A 220 -41.10 -9.95 9.45
N LYS A 221 -41.75 -9.85 8.30
CA LYS A 221 -43.21 -9.93 8.25
C LYS A 221 -43.62 -11.32 8.73
N ILE A 222 -44.63 -11.41 9.59
CA ILE A 222 -45.14 -12.68 10.16
C ILE A 222 -45.43 -13.73 9.07
N GLU A 223 -45.79 -13.30 7.86
CA GLU A 223 -45.99 -14.15 6.69
C GLU A 223 -44.73 -14.91 6.22
N GLN A 224 -43.53 -14.36 6.48
CA GLN A 224 -42.26 -15.04 6.22
C GLN A 224 -41.95 -16.08 7.32
N ILE A 225 -42.32 -15.77 8.58
CA ILE A 225 -42.19 -16.67 9.73
C ILE A 225 -43.11 -17.89 9.56
N SER A 226 -44.32 -17.70 9.05
CA SER A 226 -45.27 -18.81 8.86
C SER A 226 -44.77 -19.86 7.85
N ARG A 227 -44.01 -19.44 6.82
CA ARG A 227 -43.38 -20.36 5.85
C ARG A 227 -42.25 -21.19 6.48
N LEU A 228 -41.49 -20.62 7.42
CA LEU A 228 -40.46 -21.32 8.17
C LEU A 228 -41.06 -22.30 9.18
N LEU A 229 -42.11 -21.90 9.91
CA LEU A 229 -42.83 -22.78 10.84
C LEU A 229 -43.51 -23.95 10.13
N LYS A 230 -44.04 -23.76 8.92
CA LYS A 230 -44.68 -24.85 8.18
C LYS A 230 -43.67 -25.92 7.74
N ARG A 231 -42.41 -25.54 7.47
CA ARG A 231 -41.34 -26.48 7.10
C ARG A 231 -40.78 -27.29 8.27
N THR A 232 -41.08 -26.93 9.51
CA THR A 232 -40.57 -27.62 10.70
C THR A 232 -41.58 -28.60 11.32
N ASN A 233 -42.82 -28.64 10.81
CA ASN A 233 -43.85 -29.60 11.23
C ASN A 233 -44.13 -30.68 10.17
N GLU A 234 -43.21 -30.88 9.22
CA GLU A 234 -43.10 -32.09 8.40
C GLU A 234 -41.84 -32.85 8.79
#